data_AF-A0A6P8I6D5-F1
#
_entry.id   AF-A0A6P8I6D5-F1
#
_cell.length_a   1.000
_cell.length_b   1.000
_cell.length_c   1.000
_cell.angle_alpha   90.00
_cell.angle_beta   90.00
_cell.angle_gamma   90.00
#
_symmetry.space_group_name_H-M   'P 1'
#
loop_
_entity.id
_entity.type
_entity.pdbx_description
1 polymer ?
#
loop_
_entity_poly.entity_id
_entity_poly.type
_entity_poly.pdbx_seq_one_letter_code
_entity_poly.pdbx_strand_id
1 'polypeptide(L)'
;MVQNTGILILCFLAGHVLRVSASYNECEAKEFGKCNQVFTDVFQKADKNQNVVDIYCKALKVRVECMASNTECVGEAIDLMRFAFLQHVTLDTTLGTCTNFDLEPLRKLVHANEKYHTMIAGLKDLEKDHFQPCAAKKNVYCASRFAEELKSGAKLCHALPNFFKCYESKTLVCDDKIYKDFVVDVIRTDSELKEFVKKFPNAMPGCS
;
A
#
# COMPACT_ATOMS: atom_id res chain seq x y z
N MET A 1 29.66 -65.42 23.86
CA MET A 1 28.50 -65.57 22.95
C MET A 1 27.30 -64.93 23.64
N VAL A 2 27.14 -63.61 23.50
CA VAL A 2 25.92 -62.86 23.83
C VAL A 2 25.86 -61.71 22.84
N GLN A 3 24.88 -61.77 21.95
CA GLN A 3 24.67 -60.86 20.83
C GLN A 3 23.89 -59.66 21.36
N ASN A 4 24.54 -58.50 21.52
CA ASN A 4 23.87 -57.27 21.92
C ASN A 4 23.42 -56.51 20.68
N THR A 5 22.15 -56.72 20.33
CA THR A 5 21.45 -56.03 19.25
C THR A 5 21.10 -54.62 19.71
N GLY A 6 21.98 -53.66 19.45
CA GLY A 6 21.70 -52.23 19.66
C GLY A 6 20.73 -51.73 18.58
N ILE A 7 19.47 -51.53 18.96
CA ILE A 7 18.44 -50.91 18.12
C ILE A 7 18.80 -49.43 17.93
N LEU A 8 19.20 -49.07 16.71
CA LEU A 8 19.27 -47.70 16.22
C LEU A 8 17.84 -47.15 16.10
N ILE A 9 17.39 -46.37 17.09
CA ILE A 9 16.17 -45.58 16.96
C ILE A 9 16.53 -44.34 16.13
N LEU A 10 16.38 -44.48 14.82
CA LEU A 10 16.26 -43.38 13.87
C LEU A 10 14.94 -42.64 14.17
N CYS A 11 15.01 -41.52 14.90
CA CYS A 11 13.91 -40.54 14.95
C CYS A 11 13.85 -39.77 13.62
N PHE A 12 13.41 -40.44 12.56
CA PHE A 12 12.81 -39.83 11.38
C PHE A 12 11.32 -39.69 11.64
N LEU A 13 10.88 -38.64 12.34
CA LEU A 13 9.48 -38.23 12.28
C LEU A 13 9.36 -36.72 12.36
N ALA A 14 8.76 -36.20 11.29
CA ALA A 14 8.20 -34.88 11.15
C ALA A 14 9.20 -33.73 11.34
N GLY A 15 9.90 -33.43 10.24
CA GLY A 15 9.98 -32.04 9.80
C GLY A 15 8.56 -31.48 9.65
N HIS A 16 7.92 -31.15 10.77
CA HIS A 16 7.03 -30.01 10.80
C HIS A 16 7.94 -28.84 10.48
N VAL A 17 8.08 -28.58 9.17
CA VAL A 17 8.14 -27.22 8.70
C VAL A 17 6.92 -26.57 9.32
N LEU A 18 7.09 -26.01 10.52
CA LEU A 18 6.25 -24.96 11.01
C LEU A 18 6.36 -23.94 9.88
N ARG A 19 5.39 -23.97 8.97
CA ARG A 19 5.01 -22.76 8.27
C ARG A 19 4.71 -21.82 9.42
N VAL A 20 5.70 -21.01 9.77
CA VAL A 20 5.46 -19.76 10.49
C VAL A 20 4.51 -19.06 9.53
N SER A 21 3.21 -19.25 9.74
CA SER A 21 2.23 -18.36 9.16
C SER A 21 2.72 -17.00 9.59
N ALA A 22 3.00 -16.11 8.64
CA ALA A 22 3.43 -14.76 8.96
C ALA A 22 2.36 -14.19 9.90
N SER A 23 2.65 -14.20 11.20
CA SER A 23 1.67 -13.83 12.19
C SER A 23 1.77 -12.33 12.25
N TYR A 24 0.93 -11.65 11.49
CA TYR A 24 0.77 -10.21 11.60
C TYR A 24 0.75 -9.80 13.07
N ASN A 25 1.54 -8.79 13.41
CA ASN A 25 1.84 -8.42 14.78
C ASN A 25 1.05 -7.16 15.22
N GLU A 26 1.05 -6.88 16.52
CA GLU A 26 0.29 -5.75 17.08
C GLU A 26 0.85 -4.38 16.65
N CYS A 27 2.16 -4.27 16.41
CA CYS A 27 2.75 -3.01 15.95
C CYS A 27 2.19 -2.64 14.57
N GLU A 28 2.05 -3.62 13.67
CA GLU A 28 1.52 -3.40 12.32
C GLU A 28 0.10 -2.86 12.38
N ALA A 29 -0.76 -3.49 13.18
CA ALA A 29 -2.14 -3.05 13.36
C ALA A 29 -2.22 -1.63 13.93
N LYS A 30 -1.39 -1.33 14.94
CA LYS A 30 -1.35 -0.03 15.60
C LYS A 30 -0.85 1.07 14.67
N GLU A 31 0.29 0.87 14.02
CA GLU A 31 0.87 1.86 13.11
C GLU A 31 -0.02 2.07 11.88
N PHE A 32 -0.55 0.98 11.30
CA PHE A 32 -1.45 1.10 10.17
C PHE A 32 -2.74 1.84 10.53
N GLY A 33 -3.37 1.50 11.66
CA GLY A 33 -4.57 2.17 12.16
C GLY A 33 -4.33 3.66 12.43
N LYS A 34 -3.23 4.00 13.10
CA LYS A 34 -2.80 5.39 13.32
C LYS A 34 -2.64 6.13 12.00
N CYS A 35 -1.94 5.54 11.03
CA CYS A 35 -1.73 6.18 9.74
C CYS A 35 -3.02 6.28 8.90
N ASN A 36 -3.95 5.34 9.03
CA ASN A 36 -5.31 5.44 8.45
C ASN A 36 -6.10 6.59 9.04
N GLN A 37 -6.04 6.75 10.36
CA GLN A 37 -6.72 7.85 11.03
C GLN A 37 -6.21 9.22 10.55
N VAL A 38 -4.89 9.46 10.58
CA VAL A 38 -4.34 10.77 10.15
C VAL A 38 -4.64 11.06 8.68
N PHE A 39 -4.71 10.02 7.84
CA PHE A 39 -5.10 10.15 6.43
C PHE A 39 -6.57 10.55 6.29
N THR A 40 -7.49 9.85 6.94
CA THR A 40 -8.93 10.13 6.85
C THR A 40 -9.30 11.46 7.49
N ASP A 41 -8.60 11.85 8.56
CA ASP A 41 -8.79 13.11 9.27
C ASP A 41 -8.61 14.32 8.35
N VAL A 42 -7.70 14.25 7.37
CA VAL A 42 -7.48 15.34 6.41
C VAL A 42 -8.75 15.61 5.60
N PHE A 43 -9.43 14.58 5.11
CA PHE A 43 -10.67 14.73 4.34
C PHE A 43 -11.82 15.22 5.21
N GLN A 44 -11.96 14.69 6.43
CA GLN A 44 -13.04 15.03 7.36
C GLN A 44 -12.95 16.48 7.87
N LYS A 45 -11.72 17.00 8.01
CA LYS A 45 -11.44 18.36 8.48
C LYS A 45 -11.31 19.37 7.33
N ALA A 46 -11.45 18.94 6.08
CA ALA A 46 -11.30 19.82 4.93
C ALA A 46 -12.47 20.80 4.82
N ASP A 47 -12.18 22.06 4.50
CA ASP A 47 -13.24 23.04 4.26
C ASP A 47 -14.04 22.70 3.01
N LYS A 48 -15.32 23.07 2.99
CA LYS A 48 -16.20 22.83 1.83
C LYS A 48 -15.63 23.41 0.53
N ASN A 49 -14.95 24.56 0.61
CA ASN A 49 -14.41 25.29 -0.54
C ASN A 49 -12.96 24.94 -0.90
N GLN A 50 -12.29 24.08 -0.13
CA GLN A 50 -10.94 23.62 -0.48
C GLN A 50 -10.96 22.78 -1.76
N ASN A 51 -9.95 22.98 -2.62
CA ASN A 51 -9.75 22.20 -3.83
C ASN A 51 -9.55 20.71 -3.48
N VAL A 52 -10.27 19.83 -4.16
CA VAL A 52 -10.30 18.39 -3.86
C VAL A 52 -8.96 17.69 -4.11
N VAL A 53 -8.20 18.13 -5.12
CA VAL A 53 -6.87 17.60 -5.41
C VAL A 53 -5.88 18.04 -4.35
N ASP A 54 -5.96 19.29 -3.88
CA ASP A 54 -5.09 19.77 -2.79
C ASP A 54 -5.32 18.97 -1.49
N ILE A 55 -6.58 18.66 -1.17
CA ILE A 55 -6.95 17.81 -0.03
C ILE A 55 -6.34 16.40 -0.21
N TYR A 56 -6.48 15.82 -1.39
CA TYR A 56 -5.90 14.52 -1.74
C TYR A 56 -4.39 14.49 -1.54
N CYS A 57 -3.67 15.45 -2.12
CA CYS A 57 -2.21 15.54 -2.01
C CYS A 57 -1.77 15.76 -0.56
N LYS A 58 -2.48 16.58 0.20
CA LYS A 58 -2.23 16.77 1.63
C LYS A 58 -2.43 15.47 2.42
N ALA A 59 -3.49 14.72 2.12
CA ALA A 59 -3.75 13.44 2.78
C ALA A 59 -2.65 12.41 2.49
N LEU A 60 -2.23 12.29 1.23
CA LEU A 60 -1.10 11.44 0.86
C LEU A 60 0.19 11.86 1.57
N LYS A 61 0.43 13.16 1.72
CA LYS A 61 1.64 13.69 2.38
C LYS A 61 1.71 13.21 3.83
N VAL A 62 0.67 13.50 4.60
CA VAL A 62 0.63 13.11 6.02
C VAL A 62 0.67 11.59 6.18
N ARG A 63 0.15 10.85 5.20
CA ARG A 63 0.18 9.39 5.20
C ARG A 63 1.58 8.84 4.97
N VAL A 64 2.28 9.32 3.95
CA VAL A 64 3.68 8.93 3.68
C VAL A 64 4.57 9.26 4.86
N GLU A 65 4.44 10.47 5.41
CA GLU A 65 5.19 10.89 6.61
C GLU A 65 4.90 9.99 7.81
N CYS A 66 3.62 9.63 8.04
CA CYS A 66 3.24 8.70 9.10
C CYS A 66 3.85 7.31 8.89
N MET A 67 3.81 6.77 7.67
CA MET A 67 4.36 5.46 7.33
C MET A 67 5.88 5.37 7.49
N ALA A 68 6.56 6.50 7.34
CA ALA A 68 7.99 6.63 7.55
C ALA A 68 8.38 6.91 9.01
N SER A 69 7.43 7.27 9.88
CA SER A 69 7.73 7.80 11.22
C SER A 69 8.23 6.76 12.23
N ASN A 70 7.72 5.52 12.19
CA ASN A 70 8.13 4.47 13.10
C ASN A 70 8.97 3.43 12.35
N THR A 71 10.30 3.55 12.45
CA THR A 71 11.23 2.66 11.74
C THR A 71 11.42 1.31 12.43
N GLU A 72 10.98 1.17 13.68
CA GLU A 72 11.13 -0.06 14.47
C GLU A 72 10.01 -1.07 14.21
N CYS A 73 8.83 -0.61 13.79
CA CYS A 73 7.75 -1.51 13.42
C CYS A 73 8.02 -2.14 12.05
N VAL A 74 8.29 -3.44 12.05
CA VAL A 74 8.57 -4.26 10.87
C VAL A 74 7.62 -5.46 10.84
N GLY A 75 7.18 -5.82 9.65
CA GLY A 75 6.25 -6.92 9.44
C GLY A 75 5.73 -6.95 8.00
N GLU A 76 5.13 -8.07 7.62
CA GLU A 76 4.70 -8.29 6.24
C GLU A 76 3.68 -7.25 5.75
N ALA A 77 2.66 -6.95 6.55
CA ALA A 77 1.61 -6.02 6.19
C ALA A 77 2.12 -4.57 6.20
N ILE A 78 2.85 -4.15 7.23
CA ILE A 78 3.33 -2.75 7.28
C ILE A 78 4.35 -2.46 6.17
N ASP A 79 5.23 -3.42 5.85
CA ASP A 79 6.20 -3.22 4.78
C ASP A 79 5.53 -3.24 3.39
N LEU A 80 4.54 -4.11 3.20
CA LEU A 80 3.71 -4.09 1.98
C LEU A 80 2.98 -2.75 1.83
N MET A 81 2.38 -2.23 2.90
CA MET A 81 1.72 -0.93 2.88
C MET A 81 2.69 0.20 2.56
N ARG A 82 3.89 0.21 3.16
CA ARG A 82 4.94 1.18 2.86
C ARG A 82 5.33 1.15 1.38
N PHE A 83 5.51 -0.05 0.83
CA PHE A 83 5.79 -0.22 -0.60
C PHE A 83 4.64 0.31 -1.47
N ALA A 84 3.40 -0.07 -1.17
CA ALA A 84 2.22 0.37 -1.94
C ALA A 84 2.04 1.90 -1.93
N PHE A 85 2.23 2.55 -0.78
CA PHE A 85 2.18 4.03 -0.70
C PHE A 85 3.35 4.68 -1.42
N LEU A 86 4.56 4.11 -1.35
CA LEU A 86 5.71 4.61 -2.10
C LEU A 86 5.42 4.57 -3.61
N GLN A 87 4.92 3.45 -4.12
CA GLN A 87 4.51 3.30 -5.51
C GLN A 87 3.44 4.30 -5.91
N HIS A 88 2.38 4.40 -5.10
CA HIS A 88 1.26 5.31 -5.35
C HIS A 88 1.70 6.77 -5.44
N VAL A 89 2.50 7.26 -4.49
CA VAL A 89 2.95 8.65 -4.49
C VAL A 89 4.02 8.91 -5.55
N THR A 90 4.80 7.89 -5.93
CA THR A 90 5.71 7.98 -7.08
C THR A 90 4.93 8.19 -8.37
N LEU A 91 3.83 7.46 -8.57
CA LEU A 91 2.92 7.67 -9.71
C LEU A 91 2.35 9.10 -9.72
N ASP A 92 1.82 9.56 -8.59
CA ASP A 92 1.24 10.91 -8.49
C ASP A 92 2.27 12.02 -8.75
N THR A 93 3.51 11.83 -8.29
CA THR A 93 4.61 12.76 -8.53
C THR A 93 5.04 12.76 -10.00
N THR A 94 5.18 11.57 -10.58
CA THR A 94 5.58 11.39 -11.98
C THR A 94 4.55 12.02 -12.93
N LEU A 95 3.27 11.79 -12.67
CA LEU A 95 2.16 12.32 -13.48
C LEU A 95 1.81 13.79 -13.16
N GLY A 96 2.49 14.40 -12.19
CA GLY A 96 2.31 15.81 -11.82
C GLY A 96 1.02 16.12 -11.06
N THR A 97 0.30 15.12 -10.54
CA THR A 97 -0.91 15.33 -9.72
C THR A 97 -0.56 15.98 -8.40
N CYS A 98 0.43 15.42 -7.70
CA CYS A 98 0.88 15.90 -6.41
C CYS A 98 2.40 16.05 -6.46
N THR A 99 2.90 17.24 -6.15
CA THR A 99 4.33 17.56 -6.26
C THR A 99 4.94 17.84 -4.88
N ASN A 100 6.26 17.71 -4.78
CA ASN A 100 7.05 18.09 -3.59
C ASN A 100 6.86 17.19 -2.35
N PHE A 101 6.80 15.87 -2.53
CA PHE A 101 6.96 14.93 -1.42
C PHE A 101 8.43 14.62 -1.18
N ASP A 102 8.84 14.57 0.09
CA ASP A 102 10.09 13.91 0.47
C ASP A 102 9.82 12.41 0.62
N LEU A 103 10.15 11.63 -0.41
CA LEU A 103 9.96 10.18 -0.42
C LEU A 103 11.16 9.41 0.14
N GLU A 104 12.29 10.06 0.39
CA GLU A 104 13.53 9.38 0.80
C GLU A 104 13.40 8.60 2.12
N PRO A 105 12.74 9.11 3.17
CA PRO A 105 12.53 8.35 4.39
C PRO A 105 11.77 7.03 4.14
N LEU A 106 10.68 7.09 3.37
CA LEU A 106 9.88 5.89 3.05
C LEU A 106 10.65 4.95 2.13
N ARG A 107 11.34 5.48 1.13
CA ARG A 107 12.18 4.73 0.19
C ARG A 107 13.26 3.92 0.92
N LYS A 108 13.93 4.51 1.91
CA LYS A 108 14.94 3.81 2.73
C LYS A 108 14.36 2.63 3.50
N LEU A 109 13.18 2.79 4.10
CA LEU A 109 12.52 1.70 4.82
C LEU A 109 12.13 0.55 3.89
N VAL A 110 11.54 0.87 2.74
CA VAL A 110 11.15 -0.14 1.75
C VAL A 110 12.38 -0.85 1.18
N HIS A 111 13.48 -0.14 0.94
CA HIS A 111 14.75 -0.73 0.49
C HIS A 111 15.46 -1.59 1.54
N ALA A 112 15.19 -1.41 2.84
CA ALA A 112 15.76 -2.26 3.87
C ALA A 112 15.24 -3.70 3.79
N ASN A 113 14.10 -3.92 3.13
CA ASN A 113 13.49 -5.23 2.94
C ASN A 113 13.80 -5.76 1.52
N GLU A 114 14.65 -6.80 1.44
CA GLU A 114 15.11 -7.40 0.19
C GLU A 114 13.98 -7.90 -0.71
N LYS A 115 12.82 -8.29 -0.15
CA LYS A 115 11.62 -8.71 -0.90
C LYS A 115 11.21 -7.68 -1.95
N TYR A 116 11.40 -6.39 -1.67
CA TYR A 116 10.94 -5.30 -2.52
C TYR A 116 12.01 -4.75 -3.46
N HIS A 117 13.27 -5.20 -3.41
CA HIS A 117 14.36 -4.63 -4.21
C HIS A 117 14.05 -4.60 -5.72
N THR A 118 13.56 -5.71 -6.27
CA THR A 118 13.19 -5.82 -7.69
C THR A 118 11.99 -4.93 -8.04
N MET A 119 11.02 -4.80 -7.13
CA MET A 119 9.84 -3.96 -7.35
C MET A 119 10.21 -2.47 -7.32
N ILE A 120 11.12 -2.07 -6.43
CA ILE A 120 11.64 -0.70 -6.37
C ILE A 120 12.49 -0.36 -7.61
N ALA A 121 13.21 -1.32 -8.18
CA ALA A 121 13.90 -1.11 -9.45
C ALA A 121 12.89 -0.72 -10.55
N GLY A 122 11.73 -1.40 -10.61
CA GLY A 122 10.63 -1.03 -11.51
C GLY A 122 10.06 0.37 -11.25
N LEU A 123 10.04 0.84 -9.99
CA LEU A 123 9.64 2.22 -9.67
C LEU A 123 10.61 3.27 -10.22
N LYS A 124 11.91 2.98 -10.25
CA LYS A 124 12.90 3.89 -10.86
C LYS A 124 12.76 3.97 -12.37
N ASP A 125 12.28 2.91 -13.00
CA ASP A 125 11.94 2.92 -14.43
C ASP A 125 10.68 3.74 -14.67
N LEU A 126 9.70 3.70 -13.75
CA LEU A 126 8.50 4.55 -13.76
C LEU A 126 8.84 6.05 -13.72
N GLU A 127 9.75 6.45 -12.83
CA GLU A 127 10.19 7.84 -12.66
C GLU A 127 10.86 8.42 -13.92
N LYS A 128 11.37 7.55 -14.80
CA LYS A 128 12.01 7.90 -16.06
C LYS A 128 11.10 7.70 -17.27
N ASP A 129 9.90 7.19 -17.07
CA ASP A 129 9.01 6.81 -18.15
C ASP A 129 8.46 8.04 -18.89
N HIS A 130 8.22 7.88 -20.18
CA HIS A 130 7.51 8.86 -20.98
C HIS A 130 6.04 8.46 -21.03
N PHE A 131 5.22 9.15 -20.23
CA PHE A 131 3.78 8.93 -20.21
C PHE A 131 3.04 9.85 -21.18
N GLN A 132 1.91 9.37 -21.68
CA GLN A 132 1.02 10.15 -22.52
C GLN A 132 0.29 11.21 -21.67
N PRO A 133 -0.03 12.39 -22.22
CA PRO A 133 -0.79 13.42 -21.49
C PRO A 133 -2.17 12.94 -20.99
N CYS A 134 -2.74 11.89 -21.60
CA CYS A 134 -3.98 11.28 -21.09
C CYS A 134 -3.78 10.65 -19.71
N ALA A 135 -2.57 10.20 -19.39
CA ALA A 135 -2.27 9.58 -18.10
C ALA A 135 -2.44 10.61 -17.00
N ALA A 136 -1.73 11.73 -17.03
CA ALA A 136 -1.89 12.80 -16.05
C ALA A 136 -3.36 13.23 -15.84
N LYS A 137 -4.11 13.41 -16.93
CA LYS A 137 -5.55 13.77 -16.85
C LYS A 137 -6.39 12.70 -16.14
N LYS A 138 -6.17 11.42 -16.47
CA LYS A 138 -6.88 10.31 -15.82
C LYS A 138 -6.51 10.19 -14.34
N ASN A 139 -5.25 10.43 -13.99
CA ASN A 139 -4.79 10.36 -12.61
C ASN A 139 -5.47 11.43 -11.75
N VAL A 140 -5.44 12.69 -12.22
CA VAL A 140 -6.12 13.81 -11.56
C VAL A 140 -7.62 13.55 -11.42
N TYR A 141 -8.27 13.02 -12.46
CA TYR A 141 -9.69 12.67 -12.41
C TYR A 141 -9.99 11.62 -11.33
N CYS A 142 -9.24 10.52 -11.30
CA CYS A 142 -9.44 9.46 -10.31
C CYS A 142 -9.13 9.93 -8.88
N ALA A 143 -8.05 10.69 -8.70
CA ALA A 143 -7.70 11.31 -7.41
C ALA A 143 -8.79 12.24 -6.91
N SER A 144 -9.34 13.09 -7.79
CA SER A 144 -10.44 14.02 -7.46
C SER A 144 -11.67 13.26 -6.98
N ARG A 145 -12.10 12.23 -7.72
CA ARG A 145 -13.29 11.45 -7.35
C ARG A 145 -13.13 10.73 -6.02
N PHE A 146 -11.97 10.13 -5.79
CA PHE A 146 -11.69 9.47 -4.52
C PHE A 146 -11.70 10.46 -3.35
N ALA A 147 -11.10 11.65 -3.55
CA ALA A 147 -11.12 12.71 -2.54
C ALA A 147 -12.54 13.24 -2.27
N GLU A 148 -13.37 13.40 -3.30
CA GLU A 148 -14.78 13.79 -3.18
C GLU A 148 -15.60 12.76 -2.38
N GLU A 149 -15.40 11.46 -2.65
CA GLU A 149 -16.07 10.39 -1.91
C GLU A 149 -15.70 10.44 -0.42
N LEU A 150 -14.41 10.52 -0.10
CA LEU A 150 -13.95 10.60 1.29
C LEU A 150 -14.39 11.90 2.00
N LYS A 151 -14.31 13.03 1.31
CA LYS A 151 -14.78 14.33 1.82
C LYS A 151 -16.29 14.32 2.11
N SER A 152 -17.05 13.54 1.34
CA SER A 152 -18.50 13.34 1.54
C SER A 152 -18.83 12.34 2.64
N GLY A 153 -17.83 11.80 3.36
CA GLY A 153 -18.01 10.87 4.47
C GLY A 153 -18.01 9.40 4.08
N ALA A 154 -17.63 9.05 2.83
CA ALA A 154 -17.42 7.65 2.49
C ALA A 154 -16.29 7.06 3.33
N LYS A 155 -16.43 5.78 3.72
CA LYS A 155 -15.36 5.03 4.38
C LYS A 155 -14.29 4.65 3.36
N LEU A 156 -13.03 4.57 3.81
CA LEU A 156 -11.90 4.18 2.96
C LEU A 156 -12.14 2.84 2.23
N CYS A 157 -12.73 1.88 2.92
CA CYS A 157 -13.09 0.55 2.41
C CYS A 157 -14.07 0.58 1.23
N HIS A 158 -14.89 1.62 1.14
CA HIS A 158 -15.82 1.83 0.04
C HIS A 158 -15.17 2.62 -1.10
N ALA A 159 -14.44 3.68 -0.75
CA ALA A 159 -13.83 4.57 -1.73
C ALA A 159 -12.65 3.93 -2.48
N LEU A 160 -11.87 3.06 -1.82
CA LEU A 160 -10.66 2.49 -2.39
C LEU A 160 -10.94 1.55 -3.59
N PRO A 161 -11.92 0.62 -3.54
CA PRO A 161 -12.33 -0.13 -4.73
C PRO A 161 -12.80 0.74 -5.89
N ASN A 162 -13.50 1.86 -5.62
CA ASN A 162 -13.97 2.78 -6.66
C ASN A 162 -12.80 3.54 -7.30
N PHE A 163 -11.80 3.91 -6.49
CA PHE A 163 -10.57 4.53 -6.96
C PHE A 163 -9.82 3.63 -7.94
N PHE A 164 -9.65 2.35 -7.62
CA PHE A 164 -8.98 1.41 -8.52
C PHE A 164 -9.78 1.16 -9.81
N LYS A 165 -11.10 0.96 -9.69
CA LYS A 165 -11.99 0.85 -10.86
C LYS A 165 -11.97 2.09 -11.75
N CYS A 166 -11.66 3.26 -11.20
CA CYS A 166 -11.54 4.48 -12.00
C CYS A 166 -10.42 4.37 -13.04
N TYR A 167 -9.28 3.76 -12.69
CA TYR A 167 -8.18 3.54 -13.63
C TYR A 167 -8.54 2.55 -14.76
N GLU A 168 -9.43 1.61 -14.49
CA GLU A 168 -9.94 0.65 -15.49
C GLU A 168 -11.11 1.21 -16.32
N SER A 169 -11.71 2.32 -15.87
CA SER A 169 -12.91 2.86 -16.50
C SER A 169 -12.66 3.38 -17.92
N LYS A 170 -13.70 3.27 -18.76
CA LYS A 170 -13.73 3.80 -20.13
C LYS A 170 -14.10 5.29 -20.19
N THR A 171 -14.43 5.92 -19.07
CA THR A 171 -14.82 7.34 -19.00
C THR A 171 -13.70 8.28 -19.46
N LEU A 172 -12.45 7.88 -19.21
CA LEU A 172 -11.25 8.51 -19.77
C LEU A 172 -10.36 7.42 -20.34
N VAL A 173 -10.52 7.15 -21.65
CA VAL A 173 -9.71 6.16 -22.34
C VAL A 173 -8.26 6.67 -22.40
N CYS A 174 -7.37 5.90 -21.80
CA CYS A 174 -5.94 6.11 -21.83
C CYS A 174 -5.30 4.72 -21.73
N ASP A 175 -4.70 4.25 -22.82
CA ASP A 175 -4.05 2.94 -22.89
C ASP A 175 -2.55 3.09 -22.64
N ASP A 176 -2.21 3.62 -21.47
CA ASP A 176 -0.83 3.87 -21.09
C ASP A 176 -0.29 2.72 -20.24
N LYS A 177 0.97 2.34 -20.48
CA LYS A 177 1.64 1.23 -19.80
C LYS A 177 1.74 1.49 -18.30
N ILE A 178 1.94 2.74 -17.90
CA ILE A 178 2.06 3.16 -16.50
C ILE A 178 0.90 2.67 -15.63
N TYR A 179 -0.32 2.64 -16.17
CA TYR A 179 -1.49 2.16 -15.44
C TYR A 179 -1.61 0.65 -15.40
N LYS A 180 -1.19 -0.05 -16.46
CA LYS A 180 -1.21 -1.52 -16.46
C LYS A 180 -0.29 -2.04 -15.37
N ASP A 181 0.91 -1.46 -15.25
CA ASP A 181 1.88 -1.86 -14.23
C ASP A 181 1.38 -1.48 -12.82
N PHE A 182 0.89 -0.25 -12.64
CA PHE A 182 0.36 0.20 -11.35
C PHE A 182 -0.85 -0.63 -10.85
N VAL A 183 -1.82 -0.90 -11.72
CA VAL A 183 -3.04 -1.62 -11.35
C VAL A 183 -2.73 -3.07 -10.93
N VAL A 184 -1.78 -3.73 -11.60
CA VAL A 184 -1.36 -5.10 -11.24
C VAL A 184 -0.79 -5.15 -9.82
N ASP A 185 0.10 -4.22 -9.47
CA ASP A 185 0.72 -4.17 -8.14
C ASP A 185 -0.29 -3.83 -7.05
N VAL A 186 -1.23 -2.93 -7.35
CA VAL A 186 -2.33 -2.57 -6.46
C VAL A 186 -3.24 -3.76 -6.17
N ILE A 187 -3.66 -4.50 -7.20
CA ILE A 187 -4.53 -5.68 -7.04
C ILE A 187 -3.84 -6.75 -6.19
N ARG A 188 -2.53 -6.97 -6.41
CA ARG A 188 -1.74 -7.88 -5.58
C ARG A 188 -1.75 -7.43 -4.12
N THR A 189 -1.48 -6.14 -3.87
CA THR A 189 -1.44 -5.56 -2.52
C THR A 189 -2.80 -5.69 -1.83
N ASP A 190 -3.91 -5.35 -2.51
CA ASP A 190 -5.27 -5.49 -1.95
C ASP A 190 -5.57 -6.94 -1.54
N SER A 191 -5.19 -7.91 -2.37
CA SER A 191 -5.36 -9.33 -2.05
C SER A 191 -4.58 -9.75 -0.80
N GLU A 192 -3.33 -9.29 -0.66
CA GLU A 192 -2.47 -9.62 0.48
C GLU A 192 -2.95 -8.94 1.80
N LEU A 193 -3.59 -7.77 1.70
CA LEU A 193 -4.06 -7.01 2.86
C LEU A 193 -5.42 -7.46 3.40
N LYS A 194 -6.24 -8.15 2.60
CA LYS A 194 -7.57 -8.63 3.05
C LYS A 194 -7.49 -9.48 4.32
N GLU A 195 -6.51 -10.39 4.38
CA GLU A 195 -6.32 -11.24 5.57
C GLU A 195 -5.85 -10.43 6.78
N PHE A 196 -5.00 -9.43 6.58
CA PHE A 196 -4.57 -8.52 7.64
C PHE A 196 -5.74 -7.73 8.21
N VAL A 197 -6.57 -7.13 7.35
CA VAL A 197 -7.72 -6.31 7.76
C VAL A 197 -8.80 -7.15 8.44
N LYS A 198 -9.02 -8.39 7.98
CA LYS A 198 -9.91 -9.35 8.65
C LYS A 198 -9.44 -9.69 10.05
N LYS A 199 -8.13 -9.85 10.25
CA LYS A 199 -7.53 -10.12 11.57
C LYS A 199 -7.55 -8.88 12.48
N PHE A 200 -7.40 -7.69 11.91
CA PHE A 200 -7.35 -6.41 12.65
C PHE A 200 -8.36 -5.39 12.09
N PRO A 201 -9.66 -5.57 12.38
CA PRO A 201 -10.72 -4.71 11.82
C PRO A 201 -10.58 -3.24 12.25
N ASN A 202 -9.95 -2.97 13.39
CA ASN A 202 -9.70 -1.61 13.88
C ASN A 202 -8.60 -0.89 13.08
N ALA A 203 -7.75 -1.63 12.36
CA ALA A 203 -6.71 -1.03 11.55
C ALA A 203 -7.31 -0.33 10.31
N MET A 204 -8.45 -0.81 9.79
CA MET A 204 -9.28 -0.12 8.79
C MET A 204 -10.78 -0.28 9.12
N PRO A 205 -11.34 0.64 9.93
CA PRO A 205 -12.72 0.53 10.36
C PRO A 205 -13.73 0.46 9.20
N GLY A 206 -14.54 -0.61 9.18
CA GLY A 206 -15.58 -0.83 8.17
C GLY A 206 -15.15 -1.59 6.91
N CYS A 207 -13.99 -2.25 6.95
CA CYS A 207 -13.49 -3.12 5.87
C CYS A 207 -13.68 -4.62 6.13
N SER A 208 -14.16 -4.98 7.32
CA SER A 208 -14.34 -6.36 7.80
C SER A 208 -15.78 -6.84 7.67
#